data_AF-A0A3R8RJ45-F1
#
_entry.id   AF-A0A3R8RJ45-F1
#
_cell.length_a   1.000
_cell.length_b   1.000
_cell.length_c   1.000
_cell.angle_alpha   90.00
_cell.angle_beta   90.00
_cell.angle_gamma   90.00
#
_symmetry.space_group_name_H-M   'P 1'
#
loop_
_entity.id
_entity.type
_entity.pdbx_description
1 polymer ?
#
loop_
_entity_poly.entity_id
_entity_poly.type
_entity_poly.pdbx_seq_one_letter_code
_entity_poly.pdbx_strand_id
1 'polypeptide(L)'
;MTRWTPRHDGGRPSGKHCSHTWTADPTPLSTTCLPCSERGRAPSDLLLCLTCGHVGCSDSSPGAHATAHFDTSGHPAARTLAAGHAWAWCYEDEVYLDPLDGHQPPAAPRPAESVWDYPRPPALQEDDRLVRVECAGQVVAETRSAIRVLETSHPPTFYIPAQDVRTELLVPAVSGRTWCEWKGAARYWDVVIGDDVRPRAAWSYPRPEPDYTALTDFFAFYPSRMDRCTVAGEDVTPQEGDFYGGWITAEVQGPFKGAPNTQLW
;
A
#
# COMPACT_ATOMS: atom_id res chain seq x y z
N MET A 1 -8.24 17.42 -3.56
CA MET A 1 -9.61 17.49 -3.00
C MET A 1 -9.96 16.07 -2.63
N THR A 2 -9.94 15.68 -1.37
CA THR A 2 -10.03 14.26 -1.00
C THR A 2 -11.44 13.74 -1.26
N ARG A 3 -11.60 13.01 -2.35
CA ARG A 3 -12.82 12.24 -2.59
C ARG A 3 -12.72 10.91 -1.82
N TRP A 4 -13.84 10.29 -1.48
CA TRP A 4 -13.88 9.03 -0.72
C TRP A 4 -14.66 7.98 -1.50
N THR A 5 -14.17 6.74 -1.53
CA THR A 5 -14.85 5.58 -2.10
C THR A 5 -15.11 4.52 -1.04
N PRO A 6 -16.20 3.76 -1.13
CA PRO A 6 -16.35 2.54 -0.35
C PRO A 6 -15.11 1.67 -0.44
N ARG A 7 -14.52 1.33 0.71
CA ARG A 7 -13.50 0.31 0.81
C ARG A 7 -14.11 -1.00 0.36
N HIS A 8 -13.42 -1.73 -0.51
CA HIS A 8 -13.82 -3.09 -0.85
C HIS A 8 -13.71 -3.94 0.42
N ASP A 9 -14.85 -4.26 1.03
CA ASP A 9 -14.88 -5.08 2.22
C ASP A 9 -14.48 -6.51 1.83
N GLY A 10 -13.57 -7.10 2.61
CA GLY A 10 -13.07 -8.46 2.41
C GLY A 10 -14.15 -9.52 2.60
N GLY A 11 -15.09 -9.64 1.65
CA GLY A 11 -15.93 -10.81 1.46
C GLY A 11 -17.35 -10.78 2.03
N ARG A 12 -18.08 -9.64 2.01
CA ARG A 12 -19.53 -9.67 2.28
C ARG A 12 -20.37 -9.61 0.98
N PRO A 13 -21.44 -10.43 0.82
CA PRO A 13 -22.03 -10.68 -0.50
C PRO A 13 -22.88 -9.54 -1.10
N SER A 14 -23.09 -8.43 -0.40
CA SER A 14 -24.15 -7.47 -0.75
C SER A 14 -23.69 -6.04 -1.04
N GLY A 15 -22.39 -5.78 -1.23
CA GLY A 15 -21.86 -4.54 -1.81
C GLY A 15 -22.56 -3.25 -1.35
N LYS A 16 -22.36 -2.87 -0.08
CA LYS A 16 -22.84 -1.58 0.39
C LYS A 16 -22.11 -0.45 -0.35
N HIS A 17 -22.85 0.57 -0.75
CA HIS A 17 -22.34 1.72 -1.51
C HIS A 17 -22.61 3.00 -0.73
N CYS A 18 -21.71 3.96 -0.83
CA CYS A 18 -21.85 5.28 -0.25
C CYS A 18 -21.85 6.29 -1.39
N SER A 19 -22.94 7.06 -1.55
CA SER A 19 -23.06 8.10 -2.59
C SER A 19 -22.59 9.48 -2.12
N HIS A 20 -22.19 9.60 -0.86
CA HIS A 20 -21.74 10.85 -0.28
C HIS A 20 -20.41 11.31 -0.89
N THR A 21 -20.29 12.62 -1.14
CA THR A 21 -19.08 13.23 -1.68
C THR A 21 -18.69 14.44 -0.83
N TRP A 22 -17.40 14.53 -0.50
CA TRP A 22 -16.82 15.66 0.24
C TRP A 22 -15.70 16.28 -0.59
N THR A 23 -15.64 17.61 -0.63
CA THR A 23 -14.71 18.35 -1.50
C THR A 23 -13.37 18.67 -0.84
N ALA A 24 -13.32 18.74 0.49
CA ALA A 24 -12.09 18.92 1.27
C ALA A 24 -12.32 18.54 2.73
N ASP A 25 -11.24 18.18 3.43
CA ASP A 25 -11.29 18.04 4.87
C ASP A 25 -11.58 19.40 5.52
N PRO A 26 -12.57 19.49 6.42
CA PRO A 26 -12.76 20.68 7.22
C PRO A 26 -11.60 20.86 8.21
N THR A 27 -11.28 22.11 8.54
CA THR A 27 -10.34 22.40 9.62
C THR A 27 -10.85 21.80 10.94
N PRO A 28 -10.03 21.02 11.67
CA PRO A 28 -10.42 20.50 12.98
C PRO A 28 -10.78 21.64 13.95
N LEU A 29 -11.95 21.54 14.58
CA LEU A 29 -12.40 22.51 15.59
C LEU A 29 -11.63 22.37 16.91
N SER A 30 -10.93 21.25 17.10
CA SER A 30 -10.06 20.97 18.23
C SER A 30 -8.96 20.00 17.84
N THR A 31 -7.90 19.91 18.66
CA THR A 31 -6.82 18.93 18.50
C THR A 31 -7.13 17.58 19.18
N THR A 32 -8.21 17.51 19.96
CA THR A 32 -8.62 16.32 20.70
C THR A 32 -10.14 16.30 20.92
N CYS A 33 -10.66 15.18 21.43
CA CYS A 33 -12.05 15.06 21.83
C CYS A 33 -12.30 15.85 23.13
N LEU A 34 -12.94 17.02 23.02
CA LEU A 34 -13.19 17.92 24.15
C LEU A 34 -13.98 17.23 25.29
N PRO A 35 -15.07 16.47 25.03
CA PRO A 35 -15.79 15.76 26.10
C PRO A 35 -14.93 14.71 26.85
N CYS A 36 -13.95 14.10 26.19
CA CYS A 36 -12.99 13.21 26.85
C CYS A 36 -12.01 13.99 27.71
N SER A 37 -11.48 15.11 27.18
CA SER A 37 -10.53 15.98 27.89
C SER A 37 -11.14 16.56 29.17
N GLU A 38 -12.38 17.04 29.12
CA GLU A 38 -13.12 17.54 30.29
C GLU A 38 -13.29 16.48 31.39
N ARG A 39 -13.29 15.20 31.01
CA ARG A 39 -13.38 14.06 31.93
C ARG A 39 -12.01 13.49 32.32
N GLY A 40 -10.91 14.13 31.91
CA GLY A 40 -9.55 13.67 32.17
C GLY A 40 -9.20 12.33 31.50
N ARG A 41 -9.84 12.00 30.36
CA ARG A 41 -9.61 10.75 29.63
C ARG A 41 -8.81 11.01 28.35
N ALA A 42 -7.84 10.14 28.08
CA ALA A 42 -7.16 10.09 26.79
C ALA A 42 -7.94 9.14 25.86
N PRO A 43 -8.51 9.62 24.75
CA PRO A 43 -9.15 8.75 23.76
C PRO A 43 -8.09 7.92 23.02
N SER A 44 -8.42 6.66 22.69
CA SER A 44 -7.52 5.77 21.94
C SER A 44 -7.35 6.23 20.50
N ASP A 45 -8.46 6.67 19.89
CA ASP A 45 -8.53 7.08 18.49
C ASP A 45 -9.46 8.28 18.36
N LEU A 46 -9.08 9.20 17.47
CA LEU A 46 -9.82 10.41 17.18
C LEU A 46 -10.35 10.37 15.75
N LEU A 47 -11.59 10.82 15.59
CA LEU A 47 -12.27 10.93 14.31
C LEU A 47 -12.63 12.39 14.05
N LEU A 48 -12.35 12.86 12.84
CA LEU A 48 -12.70 14.19 12.33
C LEU A 48 -13.95 14.09 11.46
N CYS A 49 -15.03 14.76 11.85
CA CYS A 49 -16.24 14.87 11.05
C CYS A 49 -15.97 15.62 9.73
N LEU A 50 -16.25 14.97 8.59
CA LEU A 50 -15.98 15.52 7.25
C LEU A 50 -16.95 16.65 6.83
N THR A 51 -18.01 16.89 7.61
CA THR A 51 -18.98 17.96 7.32
C THR A 51 -18.66 19.27 8.04
N CYS A 52 -18.22 19.20 9.31
CA CYS A 52 -18.06 20.40 10.14
C CYS A 52 -16.74 20.53 10.90
N GLY A 53 -15.86 19.52 10.85
CA GLY A 53 -14.57 19.57 11.55
C GLY A 53 -14.63 19.23 13.04
N HIS A 54 -15.76 18.76 13.56
CA HIS A 54 -15.84 18.24 14.93
C HIS A 54 -14.87 17.07 15.14
N VAL A 55 -14.15 17.05 16.27
CA VAL A 55 -13.26 15.94 16.65
C VAL A 55 -13.86 15.16 17.82
N GLY A 56 -14.23 13.92 17.55
CA GLY A 56 -14.79 12.98 18.53
C GLY A 56 -13.89 11.76 18.73
N CYS A 57 -14.03 11.06 19.85
CA CYS A 57 -13.38 9.76 20.02
C CYS A 57 -14.17 8.67 19.29
N SER A 58 -13.47 7.64 18.81
CA SER A 58 -14.09 6.49 18.15
C SER A 58 -15.05 5.72 19.06
N ASP A 59 -15.84 4.85 18.47
CA ASP A 59 -16.67 3.84 19.15
C ASP A 59 -15.86 2.87 20.01
N SER A 60 -14.60 2.62 19.66
CA SER A 60 -13.65 1.82 20.47
C SER A 60 -13.21 2.54 21.75
N SER A 61 -13.38 3.87 21.83
CA SER A 61 -13.19 4.63 23.06
C SER A 61 -14.48 4.63 23.90
N PRO A 62 -14.41 4.56 25.25
CA PRO A 62 -15.59 4.48 26.12
C PRO A 62 -16.62 5.62 26.02
N GLY A 63 -16.32 6.68 25.26
CA GLY A 63 -17.22 7.82 25.05
C GLY A 63 -18.02 7.78 23.75
N ALA A 64 -17.55 7.07 22.72
CA ALA A 64 -18.15 7.02 21.37
C ALA A 64 -18.63 8.40 20.85
N HIS A 65 -17.88 9.46 21.14
CA HIS A 65 -18.37 10.82 20.91
C HIS A 65 -18.50 11.18 19.43
N ALA A 66 -17.78 10.49 18.53
CA ALA A 66 -18.00 10.63 17.09
C ALA A 66 -19.36 10.07 16.65
N THR A 67 -19.78 8.93 17.21
CA THR A 67 -21.12 8.35 16.98
C THR A 67 -22.21 9.25 17.56
N ALA A 68 -22.05 9.72 18.81
CA ALA A 68 -23.00 10.63 19.42
C ALA A 68 -23.14 11.95 18.62
N HIS A 69 -22.03 12.44 18.04
CA HIS A 69 -22.04 13.59 17.14
C HIS A 69 -22.84 13.30 15.86
N PHE A 70 -22.66 12.13 15.24
CA PHE A 70 -23.49 11.70 14.11
C PHE A 70 -24.98 11.65 14.48
N ASP A 71 -25.35 10.97 15.57
CA ASP A 71 -26.75 10.83 16.00
C ASP A 71 -27.45 12.17 16.23
N THR A 72 -26.69 13.18 16.68
CA THR A 72 -27.21 14.52 16.99
C THR A 72 -27.25 15.46 15.78
N SER A 73 -26.24 15.39 14.90
CA SER A 73 -26.05 16.34 13.80
C SER A 73 -26.50 15.81 12.43
N GLY A 74 -26.62 14.50 12.27
CA GLY A 74 -26.82 13.84 10.99
C GLY A 74 -25.60 13.92 10.06
N HIS A 75 -24.42 14.31 10.54
CA HIS A 75 -23.23 14.41 9.69
C HIS A 75 -22.68 13.02 9.34
N PRO A 76 -22.77 12.58 8.07
CA PRO A 76 -22.80 11.16 7.75
C PRO A 76 -21.45 10.44 7.86
N ALA A 77 -20.32 11.16 7.91
CA ALA A 77 -19.01 10.52 7.93
C ALA A 77 -17.97 11.26 8.77
N ALA A 78 -17.04 10.48 9.31
CA ALA A 78 -15.84 10.95 9.99
C ALA A 78 -14.61 10.14 9.56
N ARG A 79 -13.47 10.83 9.39
CA ARG A 79 -12.19 10.18 9.05
C ARG A 79 -11.29 10.02 10.27
N THR A 80 -10.43 9.02 10.23
CA THR A 80 -9.40 8.86 11.27
C THR A 80 -8.40 10.02 11.27
N LEU A 81 -8.00 10.43 12.47
CA LEU A 81 -6.84 11.29 12.73
C LEU A 81 -5.60 10.47 13.14
N ALA A 82 -5.68 9.15 13.17
CA ALA A 82 -4.53 8.30 13.46
C ALA A 82 -3.44 8.49 12.40
N ALA A 83 -2.22 8.75 12.85
CA ALA A 83 -1.08 8.98 11.96
C ALA A 83 -0.84 7.76 11.06
N GLY A 84 -0.65 7.98 9.76
CA GLY A 84 -0.40 6.91 8.79
C GLY A 84 -1.63 6.09 8.37
N HIS A 85 -2.82 6.42 8.87
CA HIS A 85 -4.08 5.79 8.46
C HIS A 85 -4.93 6.77 7.65
N ALA A 86 -5.51 6.29 6.55
CA ALA A 86 -6.34 7.08 5.67
C ALA A 86 -7.64 6.34 5.40
N TRP A 87 -8.54 6.36 6.37
CA TRP A 87 -9.87 5.78 6.24
C TRP A 87 -10.92 6.70 6.85
N ALA A 88 -12.14 6.61 6.33
CA ALA A 88 -13.32 7.19 6.94
C ALA A 88 -14.39 6.14 7.18
N TRP A 89 -15.29 6.43 8.11
CA TRP A 89 -16.47 5.64 8.36
C TRP A 89 -17.69 6.47 7.98
N CYS A 90 -18.54 5.92 7.12
CA CYS A 90 -19.86 6.47 6.89
C CYS A 90 -20.82 5.80 7.88
N TYR A 91 -21.36 6.59 8.80
CA TYR A 91 -22.32 6.12 9.81
C TYR A 91 -23.68 5.79 9.20
N GLU A 92 -24.13 6.56 8.21
CA GLU A 92 -25.42 6.36 7.56
C GLU A 92 -25.44 5.10 6.68
N ASP A 93 -24.41 4.93 5.84
CA ASP A 93 -24.30 3.78 4.94
C ASP A 93 -23.64 2.56 5.64
N GLU A 94 -23.08 2.74 6.85
CA GLU A 94 -22.33 1.75 7.62
C GLU A 94 -21.23 1.06 6.79
N VAL A 95 -20.37 1.86 6.18
CA VAL A 95 -19.24 1.39 5.36
C VAL A 95 -17.95 2.11 5.69
N TYR A 96 -16.83 1.40 5.55
CA TYR A 96 -15.52 2.01 5.49
C TYR A 96 -15.32 2.68 4.13
N LEU A 97 -14.61 3.80 4.13
CA LEU A 97 -14.24 4.55 2.95
C LEU A 97 -12.72 4.70 2.88
N ASP A 98 -12.16 4.57 1.69
CA ASP A 98 -10.77 4.91 1.35
C ASP A 98 -10.73 6.21 0.53
N PRO A 99 -9.66 7.02 0.63
CA PRO A 99 -9.50 8.21 -0.19
C PRO A 99 -9.27 7.83 -1.67
N LEU A 100 -10.10 8.38 -2.55
CA LEU A 100 -10.09 8.16 -4.01
C LEU A 100 -8.79 8.60 -4.69
N ASP A 101 -8.15 9.67 -4.20
CA ASP A 101 -6.98 10.28 -4.84
C ASP A 101 -5.65 9.69 -4.32
N GLY A 102 -5.67 8.60 -3.54
CA GLY A 102 -4.45 8.02 -2.97
C GLY A 102 -3.68 8.98 -2.05
N HIS A 103 -4.29 10.09 -1.62
CA HIS A 103 -3.71 11.02 -0.65
C HIS A 103 -3.76 10.42 0.75
N GLN A 104 -2.92 9.41 0.96
CA GLN A 104 -2.51 9.01 2.29
C GLN A 104 -1.63 10.15 2.83
N PRO A 105 -1.94 10.75 4.00
CA PRO A 105 -1.00 11.66 4.64
C PRO A 105 0.33 10.90 4.79
N PRO A 106 1.48 11.56 4.54
CA PRO A 106 2.77 10.88 4.56
C PRO A 106 2.89 10.12 5.88
N ALA A 107 3.18 8.82 5.77
CA ALA A 107 3.49 8.03 6.95
C ALA A 107 4.62 8.74 7.71
N ALA A 108 4.59 8.68 9.04
CA ALA A 108 5.74 9.15 9.82
C ALA A 108 7.01 8.46 9.26
N PRO A 109 8.09 9.21 8.97
CA PRO A 109 9.26 8.66 8.31
C PRO A 109 9.77 7.46 9.11
N ARG A 110 9.87 6.30 8.46
CA ARG A 110 10.43 5.10 9.07
C ARG A 110 11.93 5.32 9.33
N PRO A 111 12.50 4.65 10.35
CA PRO A 111 13.94 4.64 10.52
C PRO A 111 14.60 4.18 9.23
N ALA A 112 15.71 4.83 8.87
CA ALA A 112 16.49 4.40 7.72
C ALA A 112 17.00 2.96 7.91
N GLU A 113 17.03 2.20 6.81
CA GLU A 113 17.58 0.85 6.75
C GLU A 113 18.67 0.78 5.68
N SER A 114 19.73 0.03 5.93
CA SER A 114 20.82 -0.20 4.97
C SER A 114 20.60 -1.53 4.27
N VAL A 115 20.76 -1.55 2.94
CA VAL A 115 20.72 -2.80 2.16
C VAL A 115 21.83 -3.77 2.53
N TRP A 116 22.88 -3.30 3.21
CA TRP A 116 24.01 -4.12 3.67
C TRP A 116 23.72 -4.86 4.98
N ASP A 117 22.69 -4.44 5.71
CA ASP A 117 22.23 -5.11 6.94
C ASP A 117 21.21 -6.22 6.64
N TYR A 118 20.72 -6.30 5.41
CA TYR A 118 19.82 -7.38 5.00
C TYR A 118 20.54 -8.74 4.96
N PRO A 119 19.86 -9.84 5.31
CA PRO A 119 20.48 -11.14 5.38
C PRO A 119 20.70 -11.77 4.00
N ARG A 120 21.55 -12.79 4.00
CA ARG A 120 21.67 -13.80 2.96
C ARG A 120 21.72 -15.17 3.65
N PRO A 121 20.76 -16.09 3.43
CA PRO A 121 19.68 -16.06 2.44
C PRO A 121 18.68 -14.90 2.61
N PRO A 122 17.97 -14.48 1.54
CA PRO A 122 17.02 -13.39 1.60
C PRO A 122 15.93 -13.61 2.65
N ALA A 123 15.58 -12.58 3.41
CA ALA A 123 14.45 -12.62 4.34
C ALA A 123 13.15 -12.22 3.65
N LEU A 124 12.07 -12.90 4.05
CA LEU A 124 10.70 -12.53 3.72
C LEU A 124 10.11 -11.75 4.90
N GLN A 125 9.58 -10.57 4.64
CA GLN A 125 8.91 -9.76 5.65
C GLN A 125 7.57 -9.28 5.11
N GLU A 126 6.49 -9.53 5.84
CA GLU A 126 5.19 -8.94 5.54
C GLU A 126 5.25 -7.41 5.66
N ASP A 127 4.58 -6.73 4.74
CA ASP A 127 4.51 -5.27 4.70
C ASP A 127 3.07 -4.82 4.40
N ASP A 128 2.51 -4.09 5.36
CA ASP A 128 1.13 -3.61 5.34
C ASP A 128 0.97 -2.22 4.70
N ARG A 129 2.08 -1.64 4.24
CA ARG A 129 2.06 -0.40 3.47
C ARG A 129 1.30 -0.60 2.17
N LEU A 130 0.60 0.45 1.74
CA LEU A 130 -0.06 0.46 0.45
C LEU A 130 0.99 0.43 -0.67
N VAL A 131 1.12 -0.71 -1.34
CA VAL A 131 1.95 -0.89 -2.53
C VAL A 131 1.05 -0.75 -3.75
N ARG A 132 1.44 0.09 -4.71
CA ARG A 132 0.66 0.34 -5.93
C ARG A 132 1.57 0.38 -7.16
N VAL A 133 1.09 -0.23 -8.25
CA VAL A 133 1.77 -0.31 -9.56
C VAL A 133 0.83 0.24 -10.62
N GLU A 134 1.29 1.23 -11.37
CA GLU A 134 0.55 1.87 -12.46
C GLU A 134 1.30 1.74 -13.79
N CYS A 135 0.54 1.47 -14.85
CA CYS A 135 1.04 1.39 -16.22
C CYS A 135 -0.07 1.79 -17.20
N ALA A 136 0.27 2.56 -18.23
CA ALA A 136 -0.64 3.05 -19.27
C ALA A 136 -1.92 3.69 -18.70
N GLY A 137 -1.79 4.45 -17.60
CA GLY A 137 -2.90 5.11 -16.92
C GLY A 137 -3.86 4.18 -16.16
N GLN A 138 -3.51 2.90 -15.98
CA GLN A 138 -4.28 1.95 -15.19
C GLN A 138 -3.49 1.45 -13.97
N VAL A 139 -4.21 1.17 -12.89
CA VAL A 139 -3.66 0.42 -11.75
C VAL A 139 -3.57 -1.05 -12.16
N VAL A 140 -2.35 -1.59 -12.19
CA VAL A 140 -2.06 -2.99 -12.50
C VAL A 140 -2.11 -3.85 -11.24
N ALA A 141 -1.66 -3.30 -10.11
CA ALA A 141 -1.68 -3.97 -8.82
C ALA A 141 -1.79 -2.95 -7.68
N GLU A 142 -2.53 -3.28 -6.62
CA GLU A 142 -2.66 -2.47 -5.40
C GLU A 142 -2.92 -3.36 -4.19
N THR A 143 -2.08 -3.30 -3.16
CA THR A 143 -2.18 -4.18 -1.99
C THR A 143 -1.72 -3.53 -0.68
N ARG A 144 -2.22 -4.05 0.45
CA ARG A 144 -1.70 -3.84 1.82
C ARG A 144 -1.25 -5.17 2.45
N SER A 145 -0.99 -6.17 1.64
CA SER A 145 -0.61 -7.53 2.08
C SER A 145 0.59 -8.00 1.28
N ALA A 146 1.52 -7.08 1.01
CA ALA A 146 2.73 -7.39 0.27
C ALA A 146 3.70 -8.17 1.15
N ILE A 147 4.56 -8.95 0.50
CA ILE A 147 5.78 -9.48 1.12
C ILE A 147 6.96 -8.73 0.50
N ARG A 148 7.74 -8.03 1.32
CA ARG A 148 9.03 -7.48 0.88
C ARG A 148 10.13 -8.52 1.07
N VAL A 149 10.95 -8.69 0.04
CA VAL A 149 12.13 -9.56 0.07
C VAL A 149 13.35 -8.69 0.31
N LEU A 150 14.08 -9.00 1.38
CA LEU A 150 15.28 -8.29 1.81
C LEU A 150 16.51 -9.14 1.52
N GLU A 151 17.41 -8.66 0.67
CA GLU A 151 18.60 -9.38 0.23
C GLU A 151 19.82 -8.44 0.25
N THR A 152 20.92 -8.86 0.88
CA THR A 152 22.14 -8.05 1.02
C THR A 152 22.50 -7.34 -0.28
N SER A 153 22.83 -6.04 -0.20
CA SER A 153 23.22 -5.13 -1.30
C SER A 153 22.13 -4.72 -2.30
N HIS A 154 20.88 -5.18 -2.13
CA HIS A 154 19.77 -4.86 -3.01
C HIS A 154 18.64 -4.16 -2.24
N PRO A 155 18.04 -3.10 -2.78
CA PRO A 155 16.78 -2.56 -2.27
C PRO A 155 15.70 -3.65 -2.21
N PRO A 156 14.70 -3.50 -1.31
CA PRO A 156 13.61 -4.46 -1.19
C PRO A 156 12.90 -4.69 -2.52
N THR A 157 12.49 -5.92 -2.78
CA THR A 157 11.51 -6.21 -3.84
C THR A 157 10.16 -6.51 -3.20
N PHE A 158 9.10 -5.88 -3.68
CA PHE A 158 7.74 -6.14 -3.20
C PHE A 158 7.05 -7.20 -4.05
N TYR A 159 6.57 -8.24 -3.38
CA TYR A 159 5.74 -9.29 -3.94
C TYR A 159 4.30 -9.03 -3.52
N ILE A 160 3.40 -9.03 -4.50
CA ILE A 160 1.98 -8.71 -4.38
C ILE A 160 1.18 -10.00 -4.60
N PRO A 161 0.22 -10.35 -3.72
CA PRO A 161 -0.58 -11.56 -3.89
C PRO A 161 -1.45 -11.49 -5.15
N ALA A 162 -1.65 -12.61 -5.83
CA ALA A 162 -2.38 -12.67 -7.10
C ALA A 162 -3.78 -12.03 -7.06
N GLN A 163 -4.50 -12.10 -5.93
CA GLN A 163 -5.83 -11.51 -5.80
C GLN A 163 -5.85 -9.97 -5.91
N ASP A 164 -4.70 -9.33 -5.65
CA ASP A 164 -4.53 -7.88 -5.66
C ASP A 164 -3.83 -7.40 -6.95
N VAL A 165 -3.61 -8.32 -7.89
CA VAL A 165 -3.03 -8.07 -9.20
C VAL A 165 -4.10 -8.29 -10.26
N ARG A 166 -4.19 -7.37 -11.21
CA ARG A 166 -5.00 -7.54 -12.43
C ARG A 166 -4.33 -8.54 -13.37
N THR A 167 -4.38 -9.81 -13.01
CA THR A 167 -3.71 -10.91 -13.71
C THR A 167 -4.18 -11.09 -15.15
N GLU A 168 -5.37 -10.58 -15.51
CA GLU A 168 -5.84 -10.53 -16.88
C GLU A 168 -5.00 -9.62 -17.80
N LEU A 169 -4.21 -8.71 -17.22
CA LEU A 169 -3.25 -7.85 -17.94
C LEU A 169 -1.88 -8.52 -18.09
N LEU A 170 -1.67 -9.70 -17.50
CA LEU A 170 -0.39 -10.40 -17.50
C LEU A 170 -0.38 -11.54 -18.51
N VAL A 171 0.50 -11.43 -19.51
CA VAL A 171 0.71 -12.46 -20.52
C VAL A 171 2.05 -13.15 -20.27
N PRO A 172 2.15 -14.50 -20.28
CA PRO A 172 3.43 -15.17 -20.14
C PRO A 172 4.43 -14.70 -21.19
N ALA A 173 5.61 -14.23 -20.76
CA ALA A 173 6.64 -13.78 -21.68
C ALA A 173 7.17 -14.94 -22.54
N VAL A 174 7.40 -14.69 -23.83
CA VAL A 174 7.86 -15.71 -24.80
C VAL A 174 9.22 -16.30 -24.42
N SER A 175 10.07 -15.51 -23.77
CA SER A 175 11.37 -15.95 -23.27
C SER A 175 11.73 -15.24 -21.96
N GLY A 176 12.58 -15.89 -21.17
CA GLY A 176 12.99 -15.41 -19.84
C GLY A 176 12.60 -16.41 -18.77
N ARG A 177 13.57 -17.22 -18.35
CA ARG A 177 13.55 -17.90 -17.06
C ARG A 177 14.88 -17.62 -16.43
N THR A 178 14.88 -16.99 -15.27
CA THR A 178 16.07 -16.86 -14.44
C THR A 178 15.95 -17.84 -13.30
N TRP A 179 17.09 -18.35 -12.86
CA TRP A 179 17.15 -19.23 -11.71
C TRP A 179 17.78 -18.46 -10.56
N CYS A 180 17.11 -18.47 -9.41
CA CYS A 180 17.63 -17.97 -8.15
C CYS A 180 18.00 -19.17 -7.27
N GLU A 181 19.17 -19.10 -6.64
CA GLU A 181 19.67 -20.17 -5.77
C GLU A 181 18.83 -20.43 -4.53
N TRP A 182 18.02 -19.44 -4.14
CA TRP A 182 17.15 -19.49 -2.98
C TRP A 182 15.68 -19.67 -3.37
N LYS A 183 15.21 -18.92 -4.37
CA LYS A 183 13.78 -18.80 -4.70
C LYS A 183 13.32 -19.76 -5.81
N GLY A 184 14.26 -20.43 -6.49
CA GLY A 184 13.97 -21.34 -7.59
C GLY A 184 13.82 -20.64 -8.95
N ALA A 185 13.04 -21.24 -9.85
CA ALA A 185 12.91 -20.76 -11.23
C ALA A 185 11.83 -19.67 -11.36
N ALA A 186 12.25 -18.46 -11.70
CA ALA A 186 11.34 -17.36 -11.99
C ALA A 186 10.65 -17.54 -13.36
N ARG A 187 9.38 -17.16 -13.41
CA ARG A 187 8.59 -17.01 -14.65
C ARG A 187 8.31 -15.53 -14.88
N TYR A 188 8.58 -15.05 -16.09
CA TYR A 188 8.35 -13.65 -16.46
C TYR A 188 7.01 -13.47 -17.17
N TRP A 189 6.47 -12.27 -17.04
CA TRP A 189 5.21 -11.83 -17.60
C TRP A 189 5.38 -10.47 -18.27
N ASP A 190 4.74 -10.33 -19.42
CA ASP A 190 4.55 -9.06 -20.10
C ASP A 190 3.29 -8.41 -19.51
N VAL A 191 3.32 -7.10 -19.26
CA VAL A 191 2.12 -6.33 -18.92
C VAL A 191 1.55 -5.78 -20.22
N VAL A 192 0.30 -6.10 -20.52
CA VAL A 192 -0.37 -5.75 -21.78
C VAL A 192 -1.64 -4.95 -21.49
N ILE A 193 -1.68 -3.70 -21.95
CA ILE A 193 -2.81 -2.78 -21.74
C ILE A 193 -3.16 -2.13 -23.08
N GLY A 194 -4.20 -2.66 -23.75
CA GLY A 194 -4.51 -2.28 -25.12
C GLY A 194 -3.35 -2.60 -26.05
N ASP A 195 -2.80 -1.58 -26.72
CA ASP A 195 -1.64 -1.70 -27.59
C ASP A 195 -0.29 -1.48 -26.85
N ASP A 196 -0.32 -1.10 -25.57
CA ASP A 196 0.89 -0.92 -24.76
C ASP A 196 1.35 -2.28 -24.21
N VAL A 197 2.59 -2.67 -24.55
CA VAL A 197 3.21 -3.91 -24.09
C VAL A 197 4.50 -3.57 -23.35
N ARG A 198 4.56 -3.91 -22.06
CA ARG A 198 5.78 -3.83 -21.24
C ARG A 198 6.39 -5.22 -21.10
N PRO A 199 7.42 -5.56 -21.90
CA PRO A 199 7.97 -6.90 -21.91
C PRO A 199 8.73 -7.23 -20.62
N ARG A 200 8.52 -8.45 -20.08
CA ARG A 200 9.17 -8.98 -18.87
C ARG A 200 9.10 -8.00 -17.71
N ALA A 201 7.99 -7.29 -17.58
CA ALA A 201 7.84 -6.23 -16.61
C ALA A 201 7.40 -6.74 -15.23
N ALA A 202 6.91 -7.99 -15.16
CA ALA A 202 6.65 -8.70 -13.92
C ALA A 202 7.28 -10.10 -13.91
N TRP A 203 7.42 -10.67 -12.72
CA TRP A 203 7.82 -12.06 -12.54
C TRP A 203 7.12 -12.70 -11.34
N SER A 204 7.10 -14.03 -11.31
CA SER A 204 6.60 -14.82 -10.19
C SER A 204 7.41 -16.11 -10.01
N TYR A 205 7.30 -16.72 -8.83
CA TYR A 205 7.87 -18.03 -8.53
C TYR A 205 6.73 -19.06 -8.39
N PRO A 206 6.37 -19.78 -9.46
CA PRO A 206 5.25 -20.73 -9.41
C PRO A 206 5.55 -21.98 -8.57
N ARG A 207 6.84 -22.26 -8.33
CA ARG A 207 7.32 -23.35 -7.49
C ARG A 207 8.56 -22.87 -6.72
N PRO A 208 8.37 -22.06 -5.67
CA PRO A 208 9.47 -21.63 -4.82
C PRO A 208 10.11 -22.82 -4.10
N GLU A 209 11.35 -22.67 -3.66
CA GLU A 209 11.95 -23.60 -2.70
C GLU A 209 11.20 -23.57 -1.36
N PRO A 210 11.30 -24.62 -0.51
CA PRO A 210 10.50 -24.78 0.70
C PRO A 210 10.47 -23.54 1.62
N ASP A 211 11.62 -22.89 1.84
CA ASP A 211 11.77 -21.71 2.70
C ASP A 211 11.13 -20.44 2.11
N TYR A 212 10.76 -20.47 0.84
CA TYR A 212 10.19 -19.34 0.09
C TYR A 212 8.76 -19.59 -0.41
N THR A 213 8.11 -20.65 0.09
CA THR A 213 6.74 -21.03 -0.32
C THR A 213 5.69 -19.95 -0.05
N ALA A 214 5.95 -18.99 0.85
CA ALA A 214 5.11 -17.81 1.06
C ALA A 214 5.01 -16.91 -0.19
N LEU A 215 5.91 -17.05 -1.17
CA LEU A 215 5.86 -16.33 -2.46
C LEU A 215 5.04 -17.09 -3.53
N THR A 216 4.41 -18.22 -3.19
CA THR A 216 3.53 -18.94 -4.11
C THR A 216 2.33 -18.07 -4.44
N ASP A 217 2.02 -17.93 -5.74
CA ASP A 217 0.96 -17.05 -6.24
C ASP A 217 1.16 -15.56 -5.95
N PHE A 218 2.41 -15.12 -5.80
CA PHE A 218 2.76 -13.71 -5.74
C PHE A 218 3.49 -13.24 -7.00
N PHE A 219 3.33 -11.96 -7.32
CA PHE A 219 3.98 -11.29 -8.44
C PHE A 219 4.83 -10.11 -7.96
N ALA A 220 5.99 -9.91 -8.56
CA ALA A 220 6.79 -8.71 -8.39
C ALA A 220 6.92 -7.99 -9.74
N PHE A 221 7.15 -6.68 -9.69
CA PHE A 221 7.23 -5.81 -10.87
C PHE A 221 8.56 -5.06 -10.89
N TYR A 222 9.10 -4.84 -12.09
CA TYR A 222 10.26 -3.97 -12.30
C TYR A 222 9.79 -2.51 -12.34
N PRO A 223 10.14 -1.67 -11.35
CA PRO A 223 9.71 -0.28 -11.37
C PRO A 223 10.23 0.47 -12.60
N SER A 224 11.40 0.08 -13.14
CA SER A 224 12.00 0.65 -14.37
C SER A 224 11.17 0.43 -15.63
N ARG A 225 10.20 -0.50 -15.61
CA ARG A 225 9.33 -0.84 -16.76
C ARG A 225 7.88 -0.40 -16.57
N MET A 226 7.55 0.14 -15.41
CA MET A 226 6.23 0.67 -15.06
C MET A 226 6.23 2.19 -15.21
N ASP A 227 5.06 2.81 -15.31
CA ASP A 227 4.98 4.27 -15.36
C ASP A 227 5.14 4.86 -13.94
N ARG A 228 4.60 4.17 -12.93
CA ARG A 228 4.74 4.58 -11.52
C ARG A 228 4.57 3.41 -10.58
N CYS A 229 5.47 3.30 -9.61
CA CYS A 229 5.33 2.42 -8.45
C CYS A 229 5.38 3.26 -7.19
N THR A 230 4.53 2.95 -6.20
CA THR A 230 4.55 3.64 -4.91
C THR A 230 4.48 2.69 -3.73
N VAL A 231 5.10 3.08 -2.61
CA VAL A 231 4.97 2.41 -1.31
C VAL A 231 4.53 3.45 -0.27
N ALA A 232 3.40 3.22 0.39
CA ALA A 232 2.76 4.19 1.29
C ALA A 232 2.54 5.58 0.67
N GLY A 233 2.30 5.64 -0.65
CA GLY A 233 2.12 6.88 -1.42
C GLY A 233 3.42 7.57 -1.83
N GLU A 234 4.58 7.06 -1.42
CA GLU A 234 5.89 7.56 -1.85
C GLU A 234 6.30 6.93 -3.19
N ASP A 235 6.81 7.76 -4.11
CA ASP A 235 7.31 7.29 -5.41
C ASP A 235 8.59 6.47 -5.27
N VAL A 236 8.59 5.31 -5.90
CA VAL A 236 9.71 4.38 -5.90
C VAL A 236 10.72 4.78 -6.97
N THR A 237 11.98 4.92 -6.57
CA THR A 237 13.10 4.98 -7.50
C THR A 237 13.52 3.55 -7.87
N PRO A 238 13.61 3.19 -9.16
CA PRO A 238 14.10 1.87 -9.56
C PRO A 238 15.57 1.70 -9.19
N GLN A 239 15.93 0.52 -8.67
CA GLN A 239 17.32 0.10 -8.60
C GLN A 239 17.94 0.15 -10.00
N GLU A 240 19.16 0.70 -10.10
CA GLU A 240 19.87 0.77 -11.37
C GLU A 240 20.16 -0.63 -11.91
N GLY A 241 19.94 -0.83 -13.21
CA GLY A 241 20.07 -2.13 -13.85
C GLY A 241 18.77 -2.96 -13.82
N ASP A 242 18.65 -3.86 -14.79
CA ASP A 242 17.38 -4.51 -15.13
C ASP A 242 17.28 -5.96 -14.64
N PHE A 243 18.17 -6.35 -13.72
CA PHE A 243 18.27 -7.72 -13.23
C PHE A 243 17.49 -7.94 -11.93
N TYR A 244 17.70 -7.07 -10.93
CA TYR A 244 17.22 -7.29 -9.56
C TYR A 244 15.84 -6.72 -9.28
N GLY A 245 15.45 -5.63 -9.95
CA GLY A 245 14.11 -5.05 -9.81
C GLY A 245 13.82 -4.47 -8.42
N GLY A 246 14.83 -4.01 -7.69
CA GLY A 246 14.69 -3.41 -6.36
C GLY A 246 13.94 -2.07 -6.37
N TRP A 247 13.22 -1.82 -5.28
CA TRP A 247 12.38 -0.65 -5.04
C TRP A 247 13.06 0.24 -3.99
N ILE A 248 13.48 1.44 -4.38
CA ILE A 248 14.15 2.40 -3.49
C ILE A 248 13.12 3.45 -3.05
N THR A 249 12.86 3.50 -1.76
CA THR A 249 12.18 4.60 -1.06
C THR A 249 13.17 5.33 -0.14
N ALA A 250 12.78 6.46 0.43
CA ALA A 250 13.64 7.40 1.14
C ALA A 250 14.33 6.80 2.38
N GLU A 251 13.73 5.78 2.99
CA GLU A 251 14.34 5.07 4.12
C GLU A 251 15.42 4.06 3.70
N VAL A 252 15.43 3.62 2.43
CA VAL A 252 16.35 2.57 1.96
C VAL A 252 17.69 3.20 1.55
N GLN A 253 18.75 2.86 2.27
CA GLN A 253 20.09 3.39 2.06
C GLN A 253 21.01 2.38 1.39
N GLY A 254 21.77 2.89 0.41
CA GLY A 254 22.76 2.14 -0.33
C GLY A 254 24.15 2.14 0.33
N PRO A 255 25.22 1.92 -0.46
CA PRO A 255 25.21 1.84 -1.91
C PRO A 255 24.51 0.58 -2.45
N PHE A 256 23.92 0.67 -3.64
CA PHE A 256 23.15 -0.42 -4.25
C PHE A 256 23.97 -1.11 -5.34
N LYS A 257 23.82 -2.43 -5.44
CA LYS A 257 24.32 -3.19 -6.60
C LYS A 257 23.48 -2.87 -7.85
N GLY A 258 24.06 -2.96 -9.04
CA GLY A 258 23.36 -2.85 -10.33
C GLY A 258 23.87 -1.76 -11.27
N ALA A 259 24.47 -0.70 -10.73
CA ALA A 259 25.21 0.30 -11.52
C ALA A 259 26.49 -0.30 -12.15
N PRO A 260 27.02 0.29 -13.24
CA PRO A 260 28.31 -0.10 -13.80
C PRO A 260 29.41 -0.17 -12.72
N ASN A 261 30.24 -1.22 -12.77
CA ASN A 261 31.34 -1.50 -11.82
C ASN A 261 30.94 -2.02 -10.42
N THR A 262 29.67 -2.33 -10.17
CA THR A 262 29.22 -2.94 -8.89
C THR A 262 29.16 -4.48 -8.92
N GLN A 263 29.60 -5.09 -10.02
CA GLN A 263 29.42 -6.52 -10.30
C GLN A 263 30.16 -7.45 -9.32
N LEU A 264 31.29 -6.98 -8.78
CA LEU A 264 32.19 -7.71 -7.87
C LEU A 264 31.92 -7.46 -6.38
N TRP A 265 30.90 -6.65 -6.07
CA TRP A 265 30.45 -6.42 -4.71
C TRP A 265 29.71 -7.63 -4.15
#